data_AF-F5REF8-F1
#
_entry.id   AF-F5REF8-F1
#
_cell.length_a   1.000
_cell.length_b   1.000
_cell.length_c   1.000
_cell.angle_alpha   90.00
_cell.angle_beta   90.00
_cell.angle_gamma   90.00
#
_symmetry.space_group_name_H-M   'P 1'
#
loop_
_entity.id
_entity.type
_entity.pdbx_description
1 polymer ?
#
loop_
_entity_poly.entity_id
_entity_poly.type
_entity_poly.pdbx_seq_one_letter_code
_entity_poly.pdbx_strand_id
1 'polypeptide(L)'
;MNPSQVEYFRHRYASMTDDELALLVATRRDVLSDDARVALGEVLRSKDLPRFVNEVNAVVDDLNAQARAAGEELARHRENNRRARKPLLYFFAFVGLLAVVMALLSSTEP
;
A
#
# COMPACT_ATOMS: atom_id res chain seq x y z
N MET A 1 -10.48 28.04 -14.84
CA MET A 1 -9.45 28.39 -13.85
C MET A 1 -10.00 29.50 -12.97
N ASN A 2 -10.06 29.29 -11.65
CA ASN A 2 -10.65 30.25 -10.71
C ASN A 2 -9.55 30.93 -9.88
N PRO A 3 -9.32 32.25 -10.02
CA PRO A 3 -8.20 32.94 -9.37
C PRO A 3 -8.27 32.90 -7.83
N SER A 4 -9.47 32.87 -7.23
CA SER A 4 -9.58 32.78 -5.77
C SER A 4 -9.19 31.39 -5.25
N GLN A 5 -9.41 30.34 -6.04
CA GLN A 5 -8.97 28.98 -5.68
C GLN A 5 -7.46 28.82 -5.86
N VAL A 6 -6.88 29.37 -6.92
CA VAL A 6 -5.43 29.37 -7.12
C VAL A 6 -4.73 30.05 -5.94
N GLU A 7 -5.22 31.22 -5.51
CA GLU A 7 -4.65 31.93 -4.36
C GLU A 7 -4.77 31.15 -3.04
N TYR A 8 -5.92 30.50 -2.82
CA TYR A 8 -6.11 29.61 -1.67
C TYR A 8 -5.08 28.48 -1.64
N PHE A 9 -4.90 27.77 -2.75
CA PHE A 9 -3.91 26.69 -2.86
C PHE A 9 -2.49 27.22 -2.72
N ARG A 10 -2.20 28.39 -3.28
CA ARG A 10 -0.88 29.02 -3.19
C ARG A 10 -0.53 29.32 -1.75
N HIS A 11 -1.43 29.94 -0.99
CA HIS A 11 -1.22 30.23 0.43
C HIS A 11 -1.01 28.93 1.22
N ARG A 12 -1.81 27.90 0.94
CA ARG A 12 -1.69 26.59 1.59
C ARG A 12 -0.35 25.92 1.32
N TYR A 13 0.11 25.92 0.07
CA TYR A 13 1.38 25.31 -0.31
C TYR A 13 2.58 26.14 0.17
N ALA A 14 2.46 27.46 0.22
CA ALA A 14 3.51 28.33 0.75
C ALA A 14 3.75 28.12 2.25
N SER A 15 2.72 27.71 3.00
CA SER A 15 2.86 27.36 4.42
C SER A 15 3.40 25.94 4.66
N MET A 16 3.53 25.12 3.63
CA MET A 16 4.06 23.76 3.75
C MET A 16 5.59 23.76 3.79
N THR A 17 6.13 22.81 4.55
CA THR A 17 7.54 22.47 4.55
C THR A 17 7.94 21.80 3.23
N ASP A 18 9.24 21.77 2.93
CA ASP A 18 9.73 21.18 1.69
C ASP A 18 9.47 19.65 1.66
N ASP A 19 9.55 18.97 2.82
CA ASP A 19 9.17 17.56 2.97
C ASP A 19 7.69 17.30 2.65
N GLU A 20 6.79 18.15 3.15
CA GLU A 20 5.34 18.03 2.89
C GLU A 20 5.01 18.28 1.41
N LEU A 21 5.68 19.26 0.79
CA LEU A 21 5.56 19.52 -0.64
C LEU A 21 6.13 18.36 -1.46
N ALA A 22 7.25 17.78 -1.05
CA ALA A 22 7.87 16.64 -1.70
C ALA A 22 6.95 15.41 -1.66
N LEU A 23 6.33 15.14 -0.51
CA LEU A 23 5.33 14.09 -0.36
C LEU A 23 4.09 14.33 -1.23
N LEU A 24 3.60 15.57 -1.28
CA LEU A 24 2.46 15.94 -2.13
C LEU A 24 2.77 15.69 -3.62
N VAL A 25 3.96 16.09 -4.07
CA VAL A 25 4.43 15.87 -5.44
C VAL A 25 4.60 14.38 -5.73
N ALA A 26 5.20 13.62 -4.83
CA ALA A 26 5.46 12.20 -5.00
C ALA A 26 4.18 11.36 -5.06
N THR A 27 3.12 11.74 -4.34
CA THR A 27 1.94 10.89 -4.14
C THR A 27 0.69 11.34 -4.90
N ARG A 28 0.51 12.65 -5.14
CA ARG A 28 -0.80 13.20 -5.55
C ARG A 28 -0.76 14.15 -6.74
N ARG A 29 0.40 14.41 -7.34
CA ARG A 29 0.55 15.40 -8.42
C ARG A 29 -0.48 15.22 -9.56
N ASP A 30 -0.74 13.97 -9.97
CA ASP A 30 -1.61 13.68 -11.12
C ASP A 30 -3.11 13.80 -10.80
N VAL A 31 -3.49 13.79 -9.52
CA VAL A 31 -4.88 13.93 -9.06
C VAL A 31 -5.23 15.34 -8.57
N LEU A 32 -4.27 16.27 -8.61
CA LEU A 32 -4.54 17.68 -8.31
C LEU A 32 -5.44 18.30 -9.39
N SER A 33 -6.35 19.18 -8.97
CA SER A 33 -7.10 20.03 -9.89
C SER A 33 -6.17 20.99 -10.63
N ASP A 34 -6.60 21.51 -11.78
CA ASP A 34 -5.79 22.42 -12.58
C ASP A 34 -5.37 23.68 -11.80
N ASP A 35 -6.30 24.25 -11.01
CA ASP A 35 -6.03 25.42 -10.14
C ASP A 35 -4.93 25.09 -9.10
N ALA A 36 -4.99 23.89 -8.49
CA ALA A 36 -4.00 23.42 -7.53
C ALA A 36 -2.63 23.14 -8.16
N ARG A 37 -2.59 22.62 -9.40
CA ARG A 37 -1.32 22.39 -10.12
C ARG A 37 -0.62 23.69 -10.45
N VAL A 38 -1.37 24.71 -10.88
CA VAL A 38 -0.83 26.04 -11.17
C VAL A 38 -0.24 26.65 -9.91
N ALA A 39 -1.01 26.67 -8.81
CA ALA A 39 -0.54 27.19 -7.52
C ALA A 39 0.71 26.46 -7.01
N LEU A 40 0.75 25.13 -7.15
CA LEU A 40 1.92 24.33 -6.77
C LEU A 40 3.13 24.71 -7.63
N GLY A 41 2.96 24.84 -8.95
CA GLY A 41 4.04 25.26 -9.85
C GLY A 41 4.61 26.63 -9.51
N GLU A 42 3.77 27.58 -9.08
CA GLU A 42 4.23 28.89 -8.63
C GLU A 42 5.05 28.81 -7.34
N VAL A 43 4.61 28.02 -6.36
CA VAL A 43 5.36 27.82 -5.10
C VAL A 43 6.67 27.07 -5.36
N LEU A 44 6.69 26.07 -6.23
CA LEU A 44 7.91 25.34 -6.54
C LEU A 44 8.97 26.19 -7.26
N ARG A 45 8.55 27.21 -8.03
CA ARG A 45 9.48 28.14 -8.69
C ARG A 45 10.23 29.05 -7.71
N SER A 46 9.71 29.28 -6.51
CA SER A 46 10.40 30.08 -5.50
C SER A 46 11.34 29.26 -4.61
N LYS A 47 11.37 27.93 -4.80
CA LYS A 47 12.22 27.00 -4.05
C LYS A 47 13.55 26.74 -4.75
N ASP A 48 14.52 26.28 -3.97
CA ASP A 48 15.77 25.74 -4.49
C ASP A 48 15.49 24.38 -5.18
N LEU A 49 15.34 24.42 -6.50
CA LEU A 49 14.96 23.26 -7.32
C LEU A 49 15.87 22.04 -7.10
N PRO A 50 17.21 22.16 -7.18
CA PRO A 50 18.12 21.05 -6.91
C PRO A 50 17.91 20.39 -5.54
N ARG A 51 17.77 21.19 -4.48
CA ARG A 51 17.51 20.68 -3.14
C ARG A 51 16.17 19.96 -3.06
N PHE A 52 15.12 20.60 -3.56
CA PHE A 52 13.77 20.06 -3.53
C PHE A 52 13.63 18.75 -4.32
N VAL A 53 14.31 18.63 -5.46
CA VAL A 53 14.34 17.39 -6.24
C VAL A 53 14.98 16.25 -5.45
N ASN A 54 16.03 16.52 -4.67
CA ASN A 54 16.63 15.50 -3.80
C ASN A 54 15.66 15.06 -2.71
N GLU A 55 14.88 15.97 -2.14
CA GLU A 55 13.85 15.63 -1.14
C GLU A 55 12.72 14.80 -1.75
N VAL A 56 12.25 15.14 -2.96
CA VAL A 56 11.28 14.32 -3.71
C VAL A 56 11.82 12.92 -3.96
N ASN A 57 13.07 12.79 -4.41
CA ASN A 57 13.70 11.49 -4.66
C ASN A 57 13.81 10.66 -3.37
N ALA A 58 14.22 11.28 -2.26
CA ALA A 58 14.31 10.61 -0.96
C ALA A 58 12.95 10.07 -0.51
N VAL A 59 11.87 10.85 -0.68
CA VAL A 59 10.50 10.40 -0.37
C VAL A 59 10.06 9.26 -1.29
N VAL A 60 10.35 9.34 -2.59
CA VAL A 60 10.03 8.26 -3.55
C VAL A 60 10.78 6.97 -3.20
N ASP A 61 12.05 7.06 -2.82
CA ASP A 61 12.86 5.90 -2.41
C ASP A 61 12.33 5.26 -1.13
N ASP A 62 11.91 6.05 -0.14
CA ASP A 62 11.29 5.56 1.08
C ASP A 62 9.94 4.86 0.78
N LEU A 63 9.09 5.46 -0.05
CA LEU A 63 7.83 4.85 -0.49
C LEU A 63 8.07 3.52 -1.22
N ASN A 64 9.09 3.46 -2.07
CA ASN A 64 9.49 2.22 -2.75
C ASN A 64 10.01 1.17 -1.76
N ALA A 65 10.77 1.56 -0.74
CA ALA A 65 11.25 0.65 0.30
C ALA A 65 10.07 0.07 1.11
N GLN A 66 9.11 0.91 1.51
CA GLN A 66 7.89 0.49 2.19
C GLN A 66 7.06 -0.46 1.32
N ALA A 67 6.91 -0.15 0.02
CA ALA A 67 6.18 -1.01 -0.92
C ALA A 67 6.84 -2.39 -1.08
N ARG A 68 8.18 -2.46 -1.11
CA ARG A 68 8.92 -3.72 -1.15
C ARG A 68 8.75 -4.52 0.13
N ALA A 69 8.88 -3.88 1.28
CA ALA A 69 8.67 -4.53 2.58
C ALA A 69 7.24 -5.11 2.70
N ALA A 70 6.22 -4.33 2.33
CA ALA A 70 4.85 -4.79 2.30
C ALA A 70 4.63 -5.96 1.31
N GLY A 71 5.30 -5.92 0.16
CA GLY A 71 5.29 -7.00 -0.83
C GLY A 71 5.90 -8.30 -0.31
N GLU A 72 7.02 -8.22 0.42
CA GLU A 72 7.67 -9.35 1.05
C GLU A 72 6.82 -9.96 2.18
N GLU A 73 6.17 -9.13 3.00
CA GLU A 73 5.24 -9.59 4.02
C GLU A 73 4.02 -10.30 3.40
N LEU A 74 3.43 -9.73 2.34
CA LEU A 74 2.35 -10.37 1.59
C LEU A 74 2.78 -11.71 0.98
N ALA A 75 4.01 -11.80 0.47
CA ALA A 75 4.57 -13.05 -0.05
C ALA A 75 4.74 -14.10 1.05
N ARG A 76 5.29 -13.71 2.22
CA ARG A 76 5.42 -14.60 3.40
C ARG A 76 4.06 -15.05 3.92
N HIS A 77 3.07 -14.16 3.97
CA HIS A 77 1.70 -14.52 4.35
C HIS A 77 1.04 -15.49 3.36
N ARG A 78 1.28 -15.33 2.04
CA ARG A 78 0.79 -16.29 1.03
C ARG A 78 1.46 -17.66 1.15
N GLU A 79 2.77 -17.71 1.44
CA GLU A 79 3.48 -18.97 1.63
C GLU A 79 2.99 -19.69 2.90
N ASN A 80 2.80 -18.96 4.00
CA ASN A 80 2.25 -19.51 5.23
C ASN A 80 0.80 -20.00 5.06
N ASN A 81 -0.06 -19.24 4.35
CA ASN A 81 -1.43 -19.69 4.06
C ASN A 81 -1.48 -20.92 3.14
N ARG A 82 -0.53 -21.08 2.20
CA ARG A 82 -0.42 -22.31 1.39
C ARG A 82 0.05 -23.51 2.21
N ARG A 83 0.96 -23.32 3.17
CA ARG A 83 1.41 -24.40 4.08
C ARG A 83 0.35 -24.79 5.10
N ALA A 84 -0.45 -23.84 5.61
CA ALA A 84 -1.48 -24.10 6.62
C ALA A 84 -2.70 -24.90 6.11
N ARG A 85 -3.01 -24.85 4.81
CA ARG A 85 -4.15 -25.62 4.23
C ARG A 85 -3.89 -27.12 4.09
N LYS A 86 -2.63 -27.55 3.95
CA LYS A 86 -2.28 -28.97 3.78
C LYS A 86 -2.58 -29.83 5.02
N PRO A 87 -2.16 -29.48 6.26
CA PRO A 87 -2.40 -30.32 7.43
C PRO A 87 -3.89 -30.45 7.77
N LEU A 88 -4.69 -29.40 7.51
CA LEU A 88 -6.14 -29.45 7.76
C LEU A 88 -6.85 -30.47 6.86
N LEU A 89 -6.46 -30.53 5.58
CA LEU A 89 -6.96 -31.53 4.63
C LEU A 89 -6.59 -32.96 5.04
N TYR A 90 -5.37 -33.19 5.51
CA TYR A 90 -4.96 -34.50 6.03
C TYR A 90 -5.74 -34.90 7.29
N PHE A 91 -6.02 -33.94 8.17
CA PHE A 91 -6.82 -34.19 9.37
C PHE A 91 -8.26 -34.60 9.03
N PHE A 92 -8.94 -33.88 8.13
CA PHE A 92 -10.28 -34.25 7.69
C PHE A 92 -10.32 -35.60 6.95
N ALA A 93 -9.31 -35.88 6.10
CA ALA A 93 -9.20 -37.17 5.43
C ALA A 93 -9.03 -38.33 6.44
N PHE A 94 -8.23 -38.12 7.49
CA PHE A 94 -8.02 -39.11 8.54
C PHE A 94 -9.27 -39.36 9.40
N VAL A 95 -9.96 -38.29 9.81
CA VAL A 95 -11.22 -38.39 10.56
C VAL A 95 -12.31 -39.07 9.73
N GLY A 96 -12.40 -38.75 8.45
CA GLY A 96 -13.33 -39.41 7.53
C GLY A 96 -13.05 -40.91 7.39
N LEU A 97 -11.77 -41.30 7.28
CA LEU A 97 -11.38 -42.72 7.23
C LEU A 97 -11.75 -43.45 8.53
N LEU A 98 -11.48 -42.85 9.69
CA LEU A 98 -11.86 -43.42 11.00
C LEU A 98 -13.36 -43.59 11.16
N ALA A 99 -14.16 -42.62 10.68
CA ALA A 99 -15.62 -42.72 10.71
C ALA A 99 -16.13 -43.87 9.83
N VAL A 100 -15.53 -44.09 8.65
CA VAL A 100 -15.87 -45.22 7.77
C VAL A 100 -15.50 -46.55 8.41
N VAL A 101 -14.31 -46.66 9.01
CA VAL A 101 -13.88 -47.87 9.72
C VAL A 101 -14.80 -48.19 10.90
N MET A 102 -15.16 -47.19 11.70
CA MET A 102 -16.10 -47.37 12.82
C MET A 102 -17.50 -47.76 12.33
N ALA A 103 -17.99 -47.17 11.22
CA ALA A 103 -19.27 -47.54 10.63
C ALA A 103 -19.27 -49.01 10.15
N LEU A 104 -18.20 -49.45 9.49
CA LEU A 104 -18.04 -50.83 9.04
C LEU A 104 -17.93 -51.81 10.22
N LEU A 105 -17.23 -51.44 11.29
CA LEU A 105 -17.16 -52.25 12.52
C LEU A 105 -18.53 -52.33 13.22
N SER A 106 -19.28 -51.23 13.25
CA SER A 106 -20.64 -51.23 13.84
C SER A 106 -21.69 -51.95 12.97
N SER A 107 -21.46 -52.11 11.67
CA SER A 107 -22.36 -52.87 10.79
C SER A 107 -21.98 -54.35 10.67
N THR A 108 -20.94 -54.81 11.39
CA THR A 108 -20.48 -56.20 11.40
C THR A 108 -20.75 -56.92 12.73
N GLU A 109 -21.48 -56.31 13.66
CA GLU A 109 -22.10 -57.03 14.77
C GLU A 109 -23.45 -57.63 14.32
N PRO A 110 -23.66 -58.96 14.46
CA PRO A 110 -24.89 -59.66 14.09
C PRO A 110 -26.07 -59.42 15.05
#